data_AF-A0A699XA62-F1
#
_entry.id   AF-A0A699XA62-F1
#
_cell.length_a   1.000
_cell.length_b   1.000
_cell.length_c   1.000
_cell.angle_alpha   90.00
_cell.angle_beta   90.00
_cell.angle_gamma   90.00
#
_symmetry.space_group_name_H-M   'P 1'
#
loop_
_entity.id
_entity.type
_entity.pdbx_description
1 polymer ?
#
loop_
_entity_poly.entity_id
_entity_poly.type
_entity_poly.pdbx_seq_one_letter_code
_entity_poly.pdbx_strand_id
1 'polypeptide(L)'
;QFATESSIGERIELINDPVKYQDNYAKVLKYQSQQRKPLSKKQQREFYMSVLRSHAGWKTKYFKRMSLEEIREKFVPVWKQIEDFVPMGSKEEG
;
A
#
# COMPACT_ATOMS: atom_id res chain seq x y z
N GLN A 1 15.00 -16.45 31.96
CA GLN A 1 15.00 -17.70 31.17
C GLN A 1 13.67 -17.71 30.43
N PHE A 2 13.53 -17.66 29.11
CA PHE A 2 14.39 -18.08 27.99
C PHE A 2 14.64 -16.91 27.04
N ALA A 3 15.90 -16.68 26.68
CA ALA A 3 16.24 -15.90 25.51
C ALA A 3 15.96 -16.75 24.29
N THR A 4 15.11 -16.25 23.40
CA THR A 4 14.74 -16.86 22.12
C THR A 4 15.98 -17.08 21.25
N GLU A 5 16.50 -18.30 21.22
CA GLU A 5 17.39 -18.79 20.17
C GLU A 5 16.56 -19.08 18.91
N SER A 6 15.96 -18.03 18.31
CA SER A 6 15.41 -18.14 16.96
C SER A 6 16.55 -18.49 16.01
N SER A 7 16.30 -19.48 15.14
CA SER A 7 17.25 -19.93 14.13
C SER A 7 17.62 -18.78 13.20
N ILE A 8 18.82 -18.83 12.61
CA ILE A 8 19.29 -17.77 11.70
C ILE A 8 18.30 -17.56 10.54
N GLY A 9 17.61 -18.62 10.08
CA GLY A 9 16.56 -18.55 9.07
C GLY A 9 15.34 -17.73 9.53
N GLU A 10 14.82 -17.99 10.72
CA GLU A 10 13.69 -17.24 11.29
C GLU A 10 14.04 -15.77 11.53
N ARG A 11 15.29 -15.48 11.94
CA ARG A 11 15.77 -14.10 12.09
C ARG A 11 15.86 -13.39 10.74
N ILE A 12 16.30 -14.07 9.68
CA ILE A 12 16.38 -13.49 8.33
C ILE A 12 14.99 -13.24 7.75
N GLU A 13 14.03 -14.16 7.92
CA GLU A 13 12.64 -13.95 7.51
C GLU A 13 12.00 -12.76 8.24
N LEU A 14 12.19 -12.68 9.57
CA LEU A 14 11.71 -11.57 10.40
C LEU A 14 12.39 -10.23 10.07
N ILE A 15 13.58 -10.21 9.47
CA ILE A 15 14.23 -8.97 8.99
C ILE A 15 13.75 -8.61 7.58
N ASN A 16 13.45 -9.61 6.74
CA ASN A 16 13.00 -9.40 5.38
C ASN A 16 11.59 -8.79 5.31
N ASP A 17 10.71 -9.17 6.23
CA ASP A 17 9.34 -8.65 6.30
C ASP A 17 9.28 -7.12 6.59
N PRO A 18 9.99 -6.59 7.61
CA PRO A 18 10.11 -5.15 7.84
C PRO A 18 10.77 -4.40 6.67
N VAL A 19 11.79 -4.99 6.02
CA VAL A 19 12.46 -4.37 4.86
C VAL A 19 11.51 -4.28 3.66
N LYS A 20 10.77 -5.36 3.35
CA LYS A 20 9.72 -5.37 2.32
C LYS A 20 8.63 -4.35 2.63
N TYR A 21 8.27 -4.23 3.91
CA TYR A 21 7.30 -3.24 4.37
C TYR A 21 7.80 -1.80 4.18
N GLN A 22 9.05 -1.51 4.55
CA GLN A 22 9.68 -0.21 4.31
C GLN A 22 9.76 0.14 2.81
N ASP A 23 10.09 -0.84 1.95
CA ASP A 23 10.11 -0.64 0.50
C ASP A 23 8.72 -0.34 -0.06
N ASN A 24 7.68 -0.99 0.45
CA ASN A 24 6.30 -0.73 0.07
C ASN A 24 5.82 0.63 0.60
N TYR A 25 6.23 1.01 1.82
CA TYR A 25 5.97 2.31 2.42
C TYR A 25 6.65 3.44 1.63
N ALA A 26 7.90 3.28 1.22
CA ALA A 26 8.61 4.22 0.37
C ALA A 26 7.92 4.41 -0.99
N LYS A 27 7.33 3.34 -1.56
CA LYS A 27 6.51 3.43 -2.79
C LYS A 27 5.21 4.21 -2.56
N VAL A 28 4.57 4.04 -1.41
CA VAL A 28 3.35 4.80 -1.01
C VAL A 28 3.68 6.28 -0.79
N LEU A 29 4.76 6.61 -0.08
CA LEU A 29 5.24 7.98 0.12
C LEU A 29 5.66 8.65 -1.18
N LYS A 30 6.36 7.92 -2.06
CA LYS A 30 6.71 8.39 -3.41
C LYS A 30 5.46 8.63 -4.25
N TYR A 31 4.45 7.79 -4.09
CA TYR A 31 3.16 7.99 -4.74
C TYR A 31 2.43 9.24 -4.19
N GLN A 32 2.42 9.47 -2.88
CA GLN A 32 1.87 10.69 -2.27
C GLN A 32 2.62 11.96 -2.68
N SER A 33 3.95 11.90 -2.80
CA SER A 33 4.73 13.05 -3.29
C SER A 33 4.50 13.32 -4.78
N GLN A 34 4.26 12.28 -5.59
CA GLN A 34 3.78 12.39 -6.97
C GLN A 34 2.37 12.99 -7.07
N GLN A 35 1.49 12.72 -6.10
CA GLN A 35 0.14 13.33 -5.99
C GLN A 35 0.17 14.84 -5.70
N ARG A 36 1.29 15.41 -5.25
CA ARG A 36 1.45 16.87 -5.11
C ARG A 36 1.53 17.60 -6.46
N LYS A 37 1.71 16.87 -7.56
CA LYS A 37 1.39 17.32 -8.92
C LYS A 37 0.00 16.79 -9.29
N PRO A 38 -0.87 17.56 -9.98
CA PRO A 38 -2.13 17.02 -10.46
C PRO A 38 -1.84 15.86 -11.43
N LEU A 39 -2.13 14.62 -11.02
CA LEU A 39 -2.02 13.48 -11.94
C LEU A 39 -3.04 13.65 -13.06
N SER A 40 -2.63 13.34 -14.28
CA SER A 40 -3.57 13.24 -15.39
C SER A 40 -4.64 12.19 -15.08
N LYS A 41 -5.83 12.35 -15.67
CA LYS A 41 -6.94 11.37 -15.51
C LYS A 41 -6.51 9.93 -15.80
N LYS A 42 -5.57 9.74 -16.74
CA LYS A 42 -5.00 8.43 -17.08
C LYS A 42 -4.18 7.85 -15.92
N GLN A 43 -3.28 8.64 -15.35
CA GLN A 43 -2.41 8.17 -14.26
C GLN A 43 -3.20 7.92 -12.96
N GLN A 44 -4.22 8.74 -12.66
CA GLN A 44 -5.15 8.48 -11.55
C GLN A 44 -5.85 7.13 -11.72
N ARG A 45 -6.36 6.85 -12.92
CA ARG A 45 -7.00 5.57 -13.23
C ARG A 45 -6.04 4.39 -13.04
N GLU A 46 -4.83 4.49 -13.58
CA GLU A 46 -3.80 3.45 -13.48
C GLU A 46 -3.42 3.17 -12.03
N PHE A 47 -3.28 4.22 -11.22
CA PHE A 47 -2.98 4.08 -9.82
C PHE A 47 -4.10 3.38 -9.04
N TYR A 48 -5.34 3.86 -9.14
CA TYR A 48 -6.46 3.23 -8.42
C TYR A 48 -6.61 1.76 -8.79
N MET A 49 -6.48 1.43 -10.07
CA MET A 49 -6.45 0.04 -10.54
C MET A 49 -5.27 -0.75 -9.96
N SER A 50 -4.10 -0.14 -9.77
CA SER A 50 -2.96 -0.81 -9.15
C SER A 50 -3.25 -1.19 -7.70
N VAL A 51 -3.75 -0.26 -6.89
CA VAL A 51 -4.06 -0.51 -5.47
C VAL A 51 -5.17 -1.55 -5.30
N LEU A 52 -6.23 -1.47 -6.11
CA LEU A 52 -7.32 -2.44 -6.10
C LEU A 52 -6.86 -3.84 -6.52
N ARG A 53 -5.90 -3.94 -7.44
CA ARG A 53 -5.30 -5.23 -7.82
C ARG A 53 -4.46 -5.83 -6.69
N SER A 54 -3.60 -5.02 -6.06
CA SER A 54 -2.67 -5.52 -5.04
C SER A 54 -3.32 -5.80 -3.69
N HIS A 55 -4.24 -4.94 -3.23
CA HIS A 55 -4.81 -5.04 -1.88
C HIS A 55 -6.22 -5.64 -1.83
N ALA A 56 -6.98 -5.61 -2.93
CA ALA A 56 -8.32 -6.19 -2.98
C ALA A 56 -8.43 -7.40 -3.93
N GLY A 57 -7.35 -7.80 -4.61
CA GLY A 57 -7.33 -8.97 -5.50
C GLY A 57 -8.12 -8.79 -6.80
N TRP A 58 -8.41 -7.55 -7.21
CA TRP A 58 -9.20 -7.29 -8.41
C TRP A 58 -8.42 -7.70 -9.66
N LYS A 59 -9.12 -8.18 -10.69
CA LYS A 59 -8.55 -8.50 -12.01
C LYS A 59 -8.78 -7.35 -12.98
N THR A 60 -7.88 -7.18 -13.95
CA THR A 60 -7.96 -6.11 -14.98
C THR A 60 -9.31 -6.06 -15.71
N LYS A 61 -9.97 -7.22 -15.89
CA LYS A 61 -11.27 -7.32 -16.56
C LYS A 61 -12.39 -6.52 -15.87
N TYR A 62 -12.34 -6.32 -14.55
CA TYR A 62 -13.37 -5.58 -13.82
C TYR A 62 -13.38 -4.10 -14.20
N PHE A 63 -12.23 -3.54 -14.57
CA PHE A 63 -12.10 -2.11 -14.85
C PHE A 63 -12.44 -1.74 -16.31
N LYS A 64 -12.61 -2.70 -17.22
CA LYS A 64 -12.79 -2.42 -18.66
C LYS A 64 -14.03 -1.58 -18.98
N ARG A 65 -15.09 -1.66 -18.16
CA ARG A 65 -16.35 -0.92 -18.35
C ARG A 65 -16.65 0.10 -17.25
N MET A 66 -15.73 0.30 -16.30
CA MET A 66 -15.91 1.30 -15.24
C MET A 66 -15.36 2.66 -15.66
N SER A 67 -16.06 3.72 -15.28
CA SER A 67 -15.58 5.09 -15.27
C SER A 67 -14.48 5.31 -14.22
N LEU A 68 -13.77 6.43 -14.30
CA LEU A 68 -12.78 6.79 -13.27
C LEU A 68 -13.44 7.00 -11.89
N GLU A 69 -14.68 7.48 -11.88
CA GLU A 69 -15.43 7.79 -10.67
C GLU A 69 -15.86 6.52 -9.94
N GLU A 70 -16.42 5.53 -10.66
CA GLU A 70 -16.73 4.21 -10.09
C GLU A 70 -15.47 3.51 -9.55
N ILE A 71 -14.33 3.61 -10.26
CA ILE A 71 -13.06 3.07 -9.79
C ILE A 71 -12.60 3.79 -8.50
N ARG A 72 -12.80 5.11 -8.42
CA ARG A 72 -12.45 5.91 -7.26
C ARG A 72 -13.32 5.55 -6.05
N GLU A 73 -14.62 5.34 -6.24
CA GLU A 73 -15.53 4.90 -5.17
C GLU A 73 -15.11 3.56 -4.55
N LYS A 74 -14.60 2.63 -5.36
CA LYS A 74 -14.05 1.35 -4.88
C LYS A 74 -12.68 1.51 -4.23
N PHE A 75 -11.88 2.45 -4.72
CA PHE A 75 -10.56 2.73 -4.19
C PHE A 75 -10.60 3.34 -2.77
N VAL A 76 -11.47 4.31 -2.51
CA VAL A 76 -11.56 5.02 -1.22
C VAL A 76 -11.61 4.10 0.01
N PRO A 77 -12.49 3.09 0.09
CA PRO A 77 -12.54 2.21 1.27
C PRO A 77 -11.28 1.35 1.42
N VAL A 78 -10.67 0.89 0.32
CA VAL A 78 -9.42 0.11 0.36
C VAL A 78 -8.25 0.99 0.79
N TRP A 79 -8.20 2.24 0.33
CA TRP A 79 -7.20 3.21 0.75
C TRP A 79 -7.31 3.53 2.23
N LYS A 80 -8.53 3.76 2.73
CA LYS A 80 -8.79 4.00 4.16
C LYS A 80 -8.28 2.84 5.02
N GLN A 81 -8.50 1.59 4.61
CA GLN A 81 -7.93 0.43 5.31
C GLN A 81 -6.41 0.47 5.34
N ILE A 82 -5.75 0.80 4.23
CA ILE A 82 -4.29 0.94 4.18
C ILE A 82 -3.80 2.02 5.15
N GLU A 83 -4.51 3.15 5.24
CA GLU A 83 -4.19 4.23 6.19
C GLU A 83 -4.45 3.84 7.66
N ASP A 84 -5.48 3.04 7.94
CA ASP A 84 -5.77 2.56 9.29
C ASP A 84 -4.75 1.53 9.78
N PHE A 85 -4.20 0.70 8.88
CA PHE A 85 -3.13 -0.27 9.19
C PHE A 85 -1.75 0.38 9.32
N VAL A 86 -1.53 1.50 8.63
CA VAL A 86 -0.27 2.24 8.67
C VAL A 86 -0.59 3.61 9.27
N PRO A 87 -0.52 3.79 10.60
CA PRO A 87 -0.60 5.13 11.16
C PRO A 87 0.55 5.92 10.52
N MET A 88 0.24 6.86 9.64
CA MET A 88 1.20 7.78 9.01
C MET A 88 1.76 8.80 10.02
N GLY A 89 1.92 8.35 11.26
CA GLY A 89 2.15 9.12 12.45
C GLY A 89 2.08 8.21 13.67
N SER A 90 2.89 7.16 13.73
CA SER A 90 3.55 6.87 14.99
C SER A 90 4.45 8.08 15.26
N LYS A 91 3.90 9.13 15.88
CA LYS A 91 4.76 10.01 16.66
C LYS A 91 5.41 9.08 17.67
N GLU A 92 6.73 8.97 17.63
CA GLU A 92 7.49 8.54 18.79
C GLU A 92 7.02 9.42 19.95
N GLU A 93 6.15 8.88 20.79
CA GLU A 93 5.98 9.40 22.14
C GLU A 93 7.23 8.93 22.89
N GLY A 94 8.12 9.91 23.13
CA GLY A 94 9.33 9.71 23.92
C GLY A 94 9.07 9.48 25.40
#